data_AF-A0A0L7RHU5-F1
#
_entry.id   AF-A0A0L7RHU5-F1
#
_cell.length_a   1.000
_cell.length_b   1.000
_cell.length_c   1.000
_cell.angle_alpha   90.00
_cell.angle_beta   90.00
_cell.angle_gamma   90.00
#
_symmetry.space_group_name_H-M   'P 1'
#
loop_
_entity.id
_entity.type
_entity.pdbx_description
1 polymer ?
#
loop_
_entity_poly.entity_id
_entity_poly.type
_entity_poly.pdbx_seq_one_letter_code
_entity_poly.pdbx_strand_id
1 'polypeptide(L)'
;NYYEVLGVSTNATKKEIKDAYIKLSKQMHPDNSSKGNHADFVKINEAYNVLSKTKTKQYYDLDLKYNNRSSEYDGYMSQKN
;
A
#
# COMPACT_ATOMS: atom_id res chain seq x y z
N ASN A 1 -0.42 3.97 4.44
CA ASN A 1 -0.86 2.57 4.21
C ASN A 1 -1.27 2.40 2.73
N TYR A 2 -1.00 1.27 2.05
CA TYR A 2 -1.40 1.09 0.63
C TYR A 2 -2.91 1.19 0.38
N TYR A 3 -3.74 0.77 1.34
CA TYR A 3 -5.19 0.95 1.24
C TYR A 3 -5.61 2.43 1.27
N GLU A 4 -4.94 3.24 2.10
CA GLU A 4 -5.17 4.69 2.16
C GLU A 4 -4.70 5.40 0.89
N VAL A 5 -3.59 4.95 0.30
CA VAL A 5 -3.07 5.51 -0.97
C VAL A 5 -4.09 5.34 -2.10
N LEU A 6 -4.77 4.19 -2.14
CA LEU A 6 -5.84 3.93 -3.10
C LEU A 6 -7.21 4.49 -2.64
N GLY A 7 -7.31 5.00 -1.40
CA GLY A 7 -8.56 5.48 -0.82
C GLY A 7 -9.61 4.38 -0.66
N VAL A 8 -9.20 3.14 -0.44
CA VAL A 8 -10.07 1.98 -0.30
C VAL A 8 -10.00 1.39 1.11
N SER A 9 -11.02 0.64 1.49
CA SER A 9 -11.02 -0.10 2.76
C SER A 9 -10.02 -1.27 2.73
N THR A 10 -9.50 -1.70 3.88
CA THR A 10 -8.69 -2.92 4.02
C THR A 10 -9.45 -4.19 3.60
N ASN A 11 -10.79 -4.15 3.69
CA ASN A 11 -11.69 -5.20 3.23
C ASN A 11 -12.05 -5.08 1.75
N ALA A 12 -11.51 -4.11 1.01
CA ALA A 12 -11.83 -3.92 -0.39
C ALA A 12 -11.48 -5.14 -1.23
N THR A 13 -12.40 -5.47 -2.15
CA THR A 13 -12.24 -6.53 -3.13
C THR A 13 -11.23 -6.11 -4.20
N LYS A 14 -10.66 -7.09 -4.91
CA LYS A 14 -9.76 -6.82 -6.05
C LYS A 14 -10.39 -5.93 -7.11
N LYS A 15 -11.71 -6.04 -7.29
CA LYS A 15 -12.47 -5.21 -8.23
C LYS A 15 -12.47 -3.75 -7.77
N GLU A 16 -12.77 -3.49 -6.51
CA GLU A 16 -12.74 -2.13 -5.95
C GLU A 16 -11.33 -1.51 -5.98
N ILE A 17 -10.30 -2.30 -5.65
CA ILE A 17 -8.89 -1.89 -5.75
C ILE A 17 -8.53 -1.47 -7.18
N LYS A 18 -8.97 -2.24 -8.18
CA LYS A 18 -8.75 -1.95 -9.59
C LYS A 18 -9.53 -0.72 -10.06
N ASP A 19 -10.81 -0.61 -9.68
CA ASP A 19 -11.65 0.53 -10.02
C ASP A 19 -11.09 1.84 -9.41
N ALA A 20 -10.61 1.80 -8.17
CA ALA A 20 -9.95 2.93 -7.51
C ALA A 20 -8.64 3.33 -8.20
N TYR A 21 -7.78 2.35 -8.55
CA TYR A 21 -6.55 2.60 -9.30
C TYR A 21 -6.82 3.30 -10.64
N ILE A 22 -7.80 2.84 -11.42
CA ILE A 22 -8.16 3.43 -12.71
C ILE A 22 -8.66 4.87 -12.52
N LYS A 23 -9.50 5.11 -11.50
CA LYS A 23 -10.01 6.44 -11.18
C LYS A 23 -8.89 7.41 -10.82
N LEU A 24 -8.01 7.02 -9.89
CA LEU A 24 -6.88 7.83 -9.45
C LEU A 24 -5.85 8.06 -10.56
N SER A 25 -5.56 7.03 -11.37
CA SER A 25 -4.66 7.13 -12.52
C SER A 25 -5.14 8.17 -13.55
N LYS A 26 -6.45 8.21 -13.82
CA LYS A 26 -7.06 9.24 -14.69
C LYS A 26 -7.02 10.64 -14.08
N GLN A 27 -7.22 10.74 -12.76
CA GLN A 27 -7.17 12.02 -12.05
C GLN A 27 -5.75 12.59 -11.96
N MET A 28 -4.75 11.73 -11.85
CA MET A 28 -3.34 12.09 -11.72
C MET A 28 -2.59 12.10 -13.06
N HIS A 29 -3.30 11.91 -14.18
CA HIS A 29 -2.69 11.87 -15.50
C HIS A 29 -2.08 13.24 -15.87
N PRO A 30 -0.83 13.29 -16.39
CA PRO A 30 -0.11 14.55 -16.65
C PRO A 30 -0.79 15.45 -17.70
N ASP A 31 -1.63 14.86 -18.54
CA ASP A 31 -2.44 15.58 -19.56
C ASP A 31 -3.56 16.42 -18.91
N ASN A 32 -3.99 16.08 -17.69
CA ASN A 32 -4.81 16.95 -16.84
C ASN A 32 -3.88 17.88 -16.04
N SER A 33 -3.18 18.74 -16.79
CA SER A 33 -2.16 19.68 -16.31
C SER A 33 -2.70 20.62 -15.22
N SER A 34 -2.49 20.28 -13.95
CA SER A 34 -2.48 21.21 -12.79
C SER A 34 -2.05 20.56 -11.46
N LYS A 35 -2.19 19.23 -11.27
CA LYS A 35 -2.00 18.60 -9.93
C LYS A 35 -1.32 17.21 -9.89
N GLY A 36 -0.89 16.68 -11.02
CA GLY A 36 -0.30 15.33 -11.09
C GLY A 36 1.11 15.26 -10.52
N ASN A 37 1.25 15.00 -9.22
CA ASN A 37 2.55 14.66 -8.63
C ASN A 37 2.98 13.27 -9.09
N HIS A 38 4.09 13.18 -9.83
CA HIS A 38 4.70 11.91 -10.23
C HIS A 38 4.88 10.96 -9.04
N ALA A 39 5.29 11.50 -7.88
CA ALA A 39 5.45 10.74 -6.64
C ALA A 39 4.16 10.05 -6.19
N ASP A 40 2.99 10.69 -6.35
CA ASP A 40 1.72 10.10 -5.94
C ASP A 40 1.26 9.04 -6.94
N PHE A 41 1.54 9.23 -8.23
CA PHE A 41 1.31 8.19 -9.24
C PHE A 41 2.15 6.92 -8.97
N VAL A 42 3.42 7.09 -8.58
CA VAL A 42 4.29 5.97 -8.18
C VAL A 42 3.68 5.22 -6.98
N LYS A 43 3.28 5.94 -5.93
CA LYS A 43 2.64 5.32 -4.75
C LYS A 43 1.36 4.54 -5.10
N ILE A 44 0.51 5.11 -5.96
CA ILE A 44 -0.73 4.47 -6.42
C ILE A 44 -0.41 3.16 -7.17
N ASN A 45 0.60 3.18 -8.02
CA ASN A 45 1.01 2.01 -8.80
C ASN A 45 1.64 0.91 -7.91
N GLU A 46 2.47 1.28 -6.93
CA GLU A 46 3.02 0.35 -5.95
C GLU A 46 1.91 -0.29 -5.10
N ALA A 47 1.01 0.52 -4.56
CA ALA A 47 -0.13 0.05 -3.77
C ALA A 47 -0.99 -0.94 -4.57
N TYR A 48 -1.29 -0.63 -5.83
CA TYR A 48 -2.02 -1.54 -6.71
C TYR A 48 -1.24 -2.84 -6.98
N ASN A 49 0.06 -2.78 -7.28
CA ASN A 49 0.87 -3.97 -7.54
C ASN A 49 0.89 -4.94 -6.36
N VAL A 50 0.96 -4.40 -5.14
CA VAL A 50 0.96 -5.20 -3.92
C VAL A 50 -0.43 -5.75 -3.60
N LEU A 51 -1.48 -4.93 -3.68
CA LEU A 51 -2.84 -5.32 -3.28
C LEU A 51 -3.59 -6.14 -4.35
N SER A 52 -3.19 -6.04 -5.62
CA SER A 52 -3.86 -6.73 -6.74
C SER A 52 -3.66 -8.25 -6.71
N LYS A 53 -2.49 -8.74 -6.29
CA LYS A 53 -2.22 -10.19 -6.22
C LYS A 53 -2.44 -10.71 -4.81
N THR A 54 -3.14 -11.83 -4.68
CA THR A 54 -3.46 -12.43 -3.36
C THR A 54 -2.19 -12.72 -2.55
N LYS A 55 -1.17 -13.31 -3.18
CA LYS A 55 0.09 -13.63 -2.51
C LYS A 55 0.81 -12.37 -2.00
N THR A 56 0.97 -11.34 -2.82
CA THR A 56 1.67 -10.11 -2.43
C THR A 56 0.88 -9.33 -1.39
N LYS A 57 -0.46 -9.32 -1.47
CA LYS A 57 -1.33 -8.77 -0.43
C LYS A 57 -1.10 -9.48 0.91
N GLN A 58 -1.11 -10.81 0.90
CA GLN A 58 -0.85 -11.60 2.12
C GLN A 58 0.54 -11.33 2.70
N TYR A 59 1.59 -11.25 1.87
CA TYR A 59 2.93 -10.89 2.35
C TYR A 59 2.98 -9.49 2.93
N TYR A 60 2.31 -8.51 2.31
CA TYR A 60 2.24 -7.15 2.84
C TYR A 60 1.45 -7.06 4.14
N ASP A 61 0.30 -7.73 4.25
CA ASP A 61 -0.49 -7.78 5.47
C ASP A 61 0.29 -8.48 6.62
N LEU A 62 1.09 -9.51 6.29
CA LEU A 62 2.01 -10.15 7.24
C LEU A 62 3.13 -9.19 7.65
N ASP A 63 3.83 -8.59 6.70
CA ASP A 63 4.91 -7.63 6.96
C ASP A 63 4.44 -6.47 7.83
N LEU A 64 3.28 -5.88 7.52
CA LEU A 64 2.66 -4.81 8.29
C LEU A 64 2.42 -5.22 9.76
N LYS A 65 2.04 -6.48 9.99
CA LYS A 65 1.85 -7.07 11.32
C LYS A 65 3.17 -7.38 12.03
N TYR A 66 4.22 -7.75 11.31
CA TYR A 66 5.55 -8.03 11.85
C TYR A 66 6.35 -6.75 12.16
N ASN A 67 6.32 -5.75 11.28
CA ASN A 67 6.95 -4.44 11.48
C ASN A 67 6.32 -3.67 12.65
N ASN A 68 5.04 -3.87 12.95
CA ASN A 68 4.42 -3.32 14.15
C ASN A 68 4.77 -4.08 15.45
N ARG A 69 5.46 -5.24 15.36
CA ARG A 69 5.83 -6.10 16.49
C ARG A 69 7.32 -6.18 16.77
N SER A 70 8.17 -5.74 15.84
CA SER A 70 9.64 -5.79 15.98
C SER A 70 10.19 -4.86 17.06
N SER A 71 9.43 -3.85 17.51
CA SER A 71 9.84 -2.98 18.63
C SER A 71 9.93 -3.70 19.99
N GLU A 72 9.36 -4.90 20.16
CA GLU A 72 9.39 -5.64 21.44
C GLU A 72 10.44 -6.78 21.47
N TYR A 73 11.01 -7.18 20.33
CA TYR A 73 11.91 -8.34 20.26
C TYR A 73 13.40 -7.99 20.44
N ASP A 74 13.82 -6.78 20.06
CA ASP A 74 15.20 -6.30 20.29
C ASP A 74 15.52 -6.15 21.79
N GLY A 75 14.52 -5.80 22.61
CA GLY A 75 14.69 -5.67 24.07
C GLY A 75 14.89 -7.01 24.81
N TYR A 76 14.37 -8.12 24.27
CA TYR A 76 14.45 -9.44 24.92
C TYR A 76 15.78 -10.16 24.68
N MET A 77 16.48 -9.85 23.58
CA MET A 77 17.78 -10.46 23.26
C MET A 77 18.96 -9.70 23.90
N SER A 78 18.76 -8.46 24.35
CA SER A 78 19.82 -7.62 24.95
C SER A 78 20.13 -7.94 26.43
N GLN A 79 19.30 -8.74 27.12
CA GLN A 79 19.54 -9.12 28.52
C GLN A 79 20.38 -10.40 28.69
N LYS A 80 20.88 -10.98 27.59
CA LYS A 80 21.61 -12.27 27.61
C LYS A 80 23.07 -12.21 27.19
N ASN A 81 23.66 -11.00 27.12
CA ASN A 81 25.11 -10.82 27.04
C ASN A 81 25.66 -10.22 28.33
#